data_AF-A0A328SG50-F1
#
_entry.id   AF-A0A328SG50-F1
#
_cell.length_a   1.000
_cell.length_b   1.000
_cell.length_c   1.000
_cell.angle_alpha   90.00
_cell.angle_beta   90.00
_cell.angle_gamma   90.00
#
_symmetry.space_group_name_H-M   'P 1'
#
loop_
_entity.id
_entity.type
_entity.pdbx_description
1 polymer ?
#
loop_
_entity_poly.entity_id
_entity_poly.type
_entity_poly.pdbx_seq_one_letter_code
_entity_poly.pdbx_strand_id
1 'polypeptide(L)'
;MLIEELVVLFVLLIIVILAFKLILEYGGTILKIAMHLAFGWITLALVNVLPGINVPINIITMAISGFGGVLGTFLLVLISILF
;
A
#
# COMPACT_ATOMS: atom_id res chain seq x y z
N MET A 1 29.14 0.65 -34.84
CA MET A 1 28.22 -0.13 -34.01
C MET A 1 27.96 -1.43 -34.75
N LEU A 2 28.32 -2.55 -34.15
CA LEU A 2 28.13 -3.87 -34.75
C LEU A 2 26.63 -4.20 -34.76
N ILE A 3 26.16 -4.99 -35.75
CA ILE A 3 24.74 -5.37 -35.87
C ILE A 3 24.21 -6.00 -34.57
N GLU A 4 25.07 -6.74 -33.87
CA GLU A 4 24.78 -7.37 -32.58
C GLU A 4 24.41 -6.35 -31.48
N GLU A 5 25.16 -5.25 -31.39
CA GLU A 5 24.88 -4.16 -30.42
C GLU A 5 23.54 -3.49 -30.71
N LEU A 6 23.18 -3.35 -31.99
CA LEU A 6 21.92 -2.76 -32.43
C LEU A 6 20.72 -3.66 -32.09
N VAL A 7 20.89 -4.98 -32.19
CA VAL A 7 19.86 -5.97 -31.81
C VAL A 7 19.66 -5.98 -30.29
N VAL A 8 20.74 -6.00 -29.50
CA VAL A 8 20.66 -5.95 -28.04
C VAL A 8 19.96 -4.68 -27.57
N LEU A 9 20.31 -3.53 -28.17
CA LEU A 9 19.66 -2.25 -27.87
C LEU A 9 18.14 -2.29 -28.13
N PHE A 10 17.73 -2.87 -29.27
CA PHE A 10 16.31 -2.99 -29.62
C PHE A 10 15.54 -3.88 -28.65
N VAL A 11 16.12 -5.01 -28.26
CA VAL A 11 15.53 -5.92 -27.26
C VAL A 11 15.40 -5.22 -25.91
N LEU A 12 16.43 -4.49 -25.47
CA LEU A 12 16.40 -3.75 -24.21
C LEU A 12 15.31 -2.67 -24.23
N LEU A 13 15.18 -1.95 -25.36
CA LEU A 13 14.16 -0.92 -25.54
C LEU A 13 12.75 -1.50 -25.39
N ILE A 14 12.49 -2.66 -26.01
CA ILE A 14 11.19 -3.35 -25.91
C ILE A 14 10.90 -3.75 -24.45
N ILE A 15 11.89 -4.29 -23.74
CA ILE A 15 11.74 -4.68 -22.33
C ILE A 15 11.41 -3.45 -21.47
N VAL A 16 12.10 -2.33 -21.67
CA VAL A 16 11.85 -1.08 -20.94
C VAL A 16 10.44 -0.55 -21.22
N ILE A 17 9.99 -0.57 -22.47
CA ILE A 17 8.63 -0.14 -22.85
C ILE A 17 7.57 -1.03 -22.18
N LEU A 18 7.76 -2.35 -22.20
CA LEU A 18 6.85 -3.30 -21.54
C LEU A 18 6.81 -3.08 -20.02
N ALA A 19 7.97 -2.90 -19.39
CA ALA A 19 8.06 -2.62 -17.96
C ALA A 19 7.36 -1.29 -17.60
N PHE A 20 7.59 -0.23 -18.37
CA PHE A 20 6.93 1.06 -18.18
C PHE A 20 5.42 0.98 -18.34
N LYS A 21 4.94 0.25 -19.35
CA LYS A 21 3.51 0.05 -19.58
C LYS A 21 2.86 -0.64 -18.37
N LEU A 22 3.52 -1.67 -17.83
CA LEU A 22 3.04 -2.42 -16.67
C LEU A 22 3.01 -1.54 -15.41
N ILE A 23 4.04 -0.72 -15.18
CA ILE A 23 4.06 0.23 -14.06
C ILE A 23 2.95 1.29 -14.19
N LEU A 24 2.70 1.81 -15.39
CA LEU A 24 1.65 2.81 -15.60
C LEU A 24 0.24 2.21 -15.46
N GLU A 25 0.04 0.99 -15.94
CA GLU A 25 -1.25 0.29 -15.92
C GLU A 25 -1.65 -0.12 -14.49
N TYR A 26 -0.70 -0.64 -13.70
CA TYR A 26 -0.96 -1.09 -12.33
C TYR A 26 -0.58 -0.07 -11.24
N GLY A 27 0.20 0.96 -11.59
CA GLY A 27 0.68 1.97 -10.65
C GLY A 27 -0.45 2.74 -9.98
N GLY A 28 -1.55 2.99 -10.69
CA GLY A 28 -2.74 3.61 -10.11
C GLY A 28 -3.37 2.75 -9.00
N THR A 29 -3.40 1.43 -9.19
CA THR A 29 -3.94 0.49 -8.20
C THR A 29 -3.02 0.37 -7.00
N ILE A 30 -1.71 0.23 -7.23
CA ILE A 30 -0.70 0.17 -6.16
C ILE A 30 -0.74 1.44 -5.33
N LEU A 31 -0.82 2.61 -5.98
CA LEU A 31 -0.91 3.90 -5.30
C LEU A 31 -2.20 4.02 -4.47
N LYS A 32 -3.34 3.56 -5.01
CA LYS A 32 -4.61 3.53 -4.25
C LYS A 32 -4.50 2.65 -3.00
N ILE A 33 -3.89 1.47 -3.11
CA ILE A 33 -3.66 0.56 -1.98
C ILE A 33 -2.75 1.22 -0.95
N ALA A 34 -1.65 1.84 -1.39
CA ALA A 34 -0.72 2.56 -0.51
C ALA A 34 -1.42 3.71 0.22
N MET A 35 -2.30 4.46 -0.45
CA MET A 35 -3.08 5.52 0.19
C MET A 35 -4.07 4.97 1.22
N HIS A 36 -4.75 3.85 0.95
CA HIS A 36 -5.64 3.22 1.93
C HIS A 36 -4.86 2.78 3.17
N LEU A 37 -3.72 2.11 2.99
CA LEU A 37 -2.83 1.71 4.09
C LEU A 37 -2.30 2.90 4.89
N ALA A 38 -1.89 3.99 4.21
CA ALA A 38 -1.44 5.20 4.87
C ALA A 38 -2.57 5.85 5.69
N PHE A 39 -3.80 5.84 5.17
CA PHE A 39 -4.97 6.34 5.91
C PHE A 39 -5.30 5.46 7.12
N GLY A 40 -5.20 4.13 6.98
CA GLY A 40 -5.32 3.18 8.08
C GLY A 40 -4.27 3.41 9.17
N TRP A 41 -3.02 3.63 8.76
CA TRP A 41 -1.95 3.98 9.67
C TRP A 41 -2.23 5.28 10.44
N ILE A 42 -2.63 6.34 9.74
CA ILE A 42 -2.97 7.64 10.36
C ILE A 42 -4.11 7.47 11.36
N THR A 43 -5.20 6.80 10.97
CA THR A 43 -6.37 6.64 11.85
C THR A 43 -6.05 5.77 13.08
N LEU A 44 -5.26 4.70 12.94
CA LEU A 44 -4.78 3.93 14.09
C LEU A 44 -3.85 4.74 15.00
N ALA A 45 -2.95 5.54 14.43
CA ALA A 45 -2.07 6.41 15.21
C ALA A 45 -2.89 7.42 16.02
N LEU A 46 -3.91 8.03 15.42
CA LEU A 46 -4.81 8.98 16.10
C LEU A 46 -5.54 8.32 17.27
N VAL A 47 -6.04 7.11 17.09
CA VAL A 47 -6.80 6.44 18.15
C VAL A 47 -5.89 5.95 19.29
N ASN A 48 -4.65 5.56 19.00
CA ASN A 48 -3.65 5.21 20.02
C ASN A 48 -3.18 6.40 20.88
N VAL A 49 -3.55 7.64 20.54
CA VAL A 49 -3.31 8.80 21.41
C VAL A 49 -4.32 8.84 22.57
N LEU A 50 -5.49 8.21 22.42
CA LEU A 50 -6.53 8.21 23.44
C LEU A 50 -6.11 7.33 24.64
N PRO A 51 -6.28 7.82 25.88
CA PRO A 51 -5.93 7.06 27.06
C PRO A 51 -6.80 5.80 27.19
N GLY A 52 -6.18 4.67 27.49
CA GLY A 52 -6.87 3.38 27.66
C GLY A 52 -7.13 2.60 26.36
N ILE A 53 -6.68 3.10 25.21
CA ILE A 53 -6.75 2.38 23.93
C ILE A 53 -5.33 2.05 23.46
N ASN A 54 -5.07 0.78 23.16
CA ASN A 54 -3.80 0.34 22.62
C ASN A 54 -4.03 -0.72 21.54
N VAL A 55 -4.08 -0.26 20.28
CA VAL A 55 -4.19 -1.13 19.11
C VAL A 55 -2.81 -1.26 18.47
N PRO A 56 -2.25 -2.48 18.35
CA PRO A 56 -0.92 -2.67 17.77
C PRO A 56 -0.91 -2.21 16.30
N ILE A 57 0.06 -1.37 15.94
CA ILE A 57 0.23 -0.87 14.56
C ILE A 57 1.10 -1.87 13.80
N ASN A 58 0.45 -2.79 13.09
CA ASN A 58 1.09 -3.76 12.20
C ASN A 58 0.40 -3.75 10.83
N ILE A 59 0.91 -4.52 9.87
CA ILE A 59 0.38 -4.55 8.50
C ILE A 59 -1.08 -5.02 8.48
N ILE A 60 -1.47 -5.96 9.34
CA ILE A 60 -2.82 -6.51 9.38
C ILE A 60 -3.80 -5.46 9.93
N THR A 61 -3.48 -4.82 11.06
CA THR A 61 -4.33 -3.78 11.63
C THR A 61 -4.41 -2.56 10.72
N MET A 62 -3.30 -2.15 10.10
CA MET A 62 -3.30 -1.10 9.07
C MET A 62 -4.14 -1.47 7.86
N ALA A 63 -4.16 -2.73 7.43
CA ALA A 63 -5.01 -3.15 6.33
C ALA A 63 -6.50 -3.12 6.72
N ILE A 64 -6.85 -3.65 7.91
CA ILE A 64 -8.23 -3.64 8.41
C ILE A 64 -8.74 -2.21 8.58
N SER A 65 -7.92 -1.32 9.15
CA SER A 65 -8.24 0.09 9.32
C SER A 65 -8.21 0.86 8.00
N GLY A 66 -7.25 0.58 7.12
CA GLY A 66 -7.08 1.29 5.86
C GLY A 66 -8.15 0.96 4.82
N PHE A 67 -8.53 -0.30 4.69
CA PHE A 67 -9.60 -0.73 3.79
C PHE A 67 -10.99 -0.64 4.44
N GLY A 68 -11.10 -0.85 5.75
CA GLY A 68 -12.35 -0.69 6.50
C GLY A 68 -12.66 0.75 6.94
N GLY A 69 -11.72 1.67 6.75
CA GLY A 69 -11.81 3.06 7.17
C GLY A 69 -12.12 3.21 8.67
N VAL A 70 -12.95 4.20 8.99
CA VAL A 70 -13.35 4.50 10.37
C VAL A 70 -14.05 3.32 11.05
N LEU A 71 -14.85 2.55 10.32
CA LEU A 71 -15.54 1.37 10.86
C LEU A 71 -14.56 0.24 11.20
N GLY A 72 -13.57 0.01 10.32
CA GLY A 72 -12.49 -0.94 10.59
C GLY A 72 -11.68 -0.55 11.82
N THR A 73 -11.32 0.72 11.94
CA THR A 73 -10.64 1.26 13.12
C THR A 73 -11.50 1.11 14.38
N PHE A 74 -12.80 1.43 14.32
CA PHE A 74 -13.72 1.29 15.45
C PHE A 74 -13.83 -0.17 15.93
N LEU A 75 -13.91 -1.13 15.01
CA LEU A 75 -13.88 -2.56 15.33
C LEU A 75 -12.60 -2.97 16.06
N LEU A 76 -11.45 -2.52 15.58
CA LEU A 76 -10.16 -2.81 16.22
C LEU A 76 -10.08 -2.23 17.63
N VAL A 77 -10.63 -1.03 17.84
CA VAL A 77 -10.72 -0.40 19.15
C VAL A 77 -11.60 -1.19 20.10
N LEU A 78 -12.79 -1.59 19.63
CA LEU A 78 -13.70 -2.44 20.40
C LEU A 78 -13.01 -3.74 20.84
N ILE A 79 -12.30 -4.38 19.92
CA ILE A 79 -11.53 -5.59 20.21
C ILE A 79 -10.46 -5.31 21.29
N SER A 80 -9.73 -4.20 21.18
CA SER A 80 -8.68 -3.83 22.16
C SER A 80 -9.18 -3.48 23.55
N ILE A 81 -10.47 -3.13 23.68
CA ILE A 81 -11.10 -2.82 24.97
C ILE A 81 -11.70 -4.09 25.59
N LEU A 82 -12.19 -5.01 24.76
CA LEU A 82 -12.83 -6.26 25.18
C LEU A 82 -11.82 -7.37 25.55
N PHE A 83 -10.62 -7.34 24.97
CA PHE A 83 -9.55 -8.33 25.13
C PHE A 83 -8.24 -7.65 25.48
#